data_AF-A0A817SDG2-F1
#
_entry.id   AF-A0A817SDG2-F1
#
_cell.length_a   1.000
_cell.length_b   1.000
_cell.length_c   1.000
_cell.angle_alpha   90.00
_cell.angle_beta   90.00
_cell.angle_gamma   90.00
#
_symmetry.space_group_name_H-M   'P 1'
#
loop_
_entity.id
_entity.type
_entity.pdbx_description
1 polymer ?
#
loop_
_entity_poly.entity_id
_entity_poly.type
_entity_poly.pdbx_seq_one_letter_code
_entity_poly.pdbx_strand_id
1 'polypeptide(L)'
;MKATAILYADNSETSYGILTFKQENATTSVRITGELSGLNASSAHGFHVHVYPVSKSMPNCTAAGGHFNPYNTTHGPRTADIRNRHVGDLGNLTTNENGTVDIDMEDWIIQLYNETQSIVNRTIIVHRLRDDGGQGGFSDSNTTGNAGARVLCGLIQSSNGLIIKPILFGFHVHVYPVSKSMLNCTAAGGHFNPYNGQSAMIATANLHVDSTTIAVGTILFHQRDVNSPVRVVGILDGLKNNTVHGFHVHRDPLMNGELNCTAAGPHFNPYGTLHGPREADLQQRHVGDLGNLTANDQGIIIVELSDSIIDLYNATRSIANRTIVLHAMRDDGGKGGFPDSNTTGNAGARIACGVISLAMEESDTKLRPSKISTTVTEFIRKLFT
;
A
#
# COMPACT_ATOMS: atom_id res chain seq x y z
N MET A 1 0.77 20.72 5.45
CA MET A 1 -0.02 19.47 5.30
C MET A 1 0.79 18.47 4.49
N LYS A 2 0.82 17.22 4.94
CA LYS A 2 1.32 16.07 4.16
C LYS A 2 0.13 15.21 3.71
N ALA A 3 0.29 14.52 2.59
CA ALA A 3 -0.55 13.41 2.16
C ALA A 3 0.33 12.35 1.47
N THR A 4 -0.15 11.11 1.38
CA THR A 4 0.62 9.99 0.80
C THR A 4 -0.27 9.15 -0.10
N ALA A 5 0.28 8.60 -1.18
CA ALA A 5 -0.36 7.57 -1.98
C ALA A 5 0.62 6.40 -2.19
N ILE A 6 0.17 5.18 -1.95
CA ILE A 6 0.83 3.95 -2.40
C ILE A 6 0.16 3.56 -3.72
N LEU A 7 0.96 3.23 -4.72
CA LEU A 7 0.53 2.91 -6.08
C LEU A 7 0.80 1.45 -6.45
N TYR A 8 -0.07 0.91 -7.29
CA TYR A 8 -0.15 -0.51 -7.60
C TYR A 8 -0.79 -0.74 -8.97
N ALA A 9 -0.38 -1.80 -9.65
CA ALA A 9 -0.99 -2.22 -10.90
C ALA A 9 -2.20 -3.15 -10.67
N ASP A 10 -3.21 -3.02 -11.54
CA ASP A 10 -4.40 -3.90 -11.54
C ASP A 10 -4.03 -5.39 -11.68
N ASN A 11 -2.90 -5.74 -12.33
CA ASN A 11 -2.50 -7.11 -12.65
C ASN A 11 -0.96 -7.36 -12.67
N SER A 12 -0.18 -6.90 -11.68
CA SER A 12 1.29 -7.17 -11.63
C SER A 12 1.86 -7.20 -10.20
N GLU A 13 2.93 -7.99 -9.97
CA GLU A 13 3.74 -7.99 -8.72
C GLU A 13 4.98 -7.09 -8.80
N THR A 14 5.19 -6.42 -9.92
CA THR A 14 6.48 -5.76 -10.23
C THR A 14 6.37 -4.25 -10.40
N SER A 15 5.15 -3.73 -10.53
CA SER A 15 4.88 -2.32 -10.81
C SER A 15 4.22 -1.69 -9.58
N TYR A 16 5.01 -0.96 -8.80
CA TYR A 16 4.57 -0.24 -7.60
C TYR A 16 5.06 1.21 -7.64
N GLY A 17 4.61 1.99 -6.67
CA GLY A 17 5.27 3.25 -6.34
C GLY A 17 4.73 3.85 -5.05
N ILE A 18 5.43 4.82 -4.51
CA ILE A 18 4.97 5.55 -3.33
C ILE A 18 5.26 7.03 -3.50
N LEU A 19 4.23 7.86 -3.30
CA LEU A 19 4.29 9.30 -3.47
C LEU A 19 3.91 10.00 -2.16
N THR A 20 4.68 11.01 -1.82
CA THR A 20 4.37 11.99 -0.77
C THR A 20 4.03 13.32 -1.42
N PHE A 21 2.93 13.93 -0.96
CA PHE A 21 2.48 15.25 -1.34
C PHE A 21 2.66 16.16 -0.13
N LYS A 22 3.37 17.29 -0.28
CA LYS A 22 3.61 18.25 0.80
C LYS A 22 3.21 19.65 0.34
N GLN A 23 2.40 20.31 1.14
CA GLN A 23 2.02 21.71 0.95
C GLN A 23 2.24 22.45 2.28
N GLU A 24 3.07 23.49 2.35
CA GLU A 24 3.38 24.12 3.64
C GLU A 24 2.17 24.88 4.21
N ASN A 25 1.44 25.61 3.36
CA ASN A 25 0.20 26.28 3.71
C ASN A 25 -0.73 26.40 2.48
N ALA A 26 -1.93 26.96 2.67
CA ALA A 26 -2.96 27.02 1.62
C ALA A 26 -2.64 27.93 0.42
N THR A 27 -1.49 28.62 0.38
CA THR A 27 -1.06 29.46 -0.76
C THR A 27 0.22 28.98 -1.44
N THR A 28 0.91 27.97 -0.90
CA THR A 28 2.10 27.37 -1.52
C THR A 28 1.74 26.29 -2.54
N SER A 29 2.64 26.01 -3.48
CA SER A 29 2.62 24.81 -4.32
C SER A 29 2.54 23.52 -3.49
N VAL A 30 2.03 22.45 -4.10
CA VAL A 30 2.17 21.09 -3.58
C VAL A 30 3.41 20.49 -4.24
N ARG A 31 4.40 20.11 -3.43
CA ARG A 31 5.54 19.30 -3.88
C ARG A 31 5.18 17.82 -3.80
N ILE A 32 5.45 17.10 -4.88
CA ILE A 32 5.25 15.66 -5.04
C ILE A 32 6.63 15.02 -5.09
N THR A 33 6.94 14.14 -4.14
CA THR A 33 8.19 13.38 -4.08
C THR A 33 7.92 11.89 -3.97
N GLY A 34 8.73 11.04 -4.61
CA GLY A 34 8.58 9.60 -4.49
C GLY A 34 9.31 8.80 -5.56
N GLU A 35 9.05 7.49 -5.60
CA GLU A 35 9.59 6.57 -6.61
C GLU A 35 8.45 5.73 -7.19
N LEU A 36 8.52 5.45 -8.50
CA LEU A 36 7.73 4.40 -9.15
C LEU A 36 8.66 3.41 -9.86
N SER A 37 8.24 2.15 -9.94
CA SER A 37 9.00 1.06 -10.55
C SER A 37 8.11 0.18 -11.44
N GLY A 38 8.74 -0.70 -12.22
CA GLY A 38 8.04 -1.68 -13.07
C GLY A 38 7.15 -1.07 -14.16
N LEU A 39 7.45 0.17 -14.56
CA LEU A 39 6.88 0.79 -15.74
C LEU A 39 7.68 0.35 -16.99
N ASN A 40 7.22 0.75 -18.18
CA ASN A 40 8.03 0.53 -19.38
C ASN A 40 9.33 1.33 -19.28
N ALA A 41 10.45 0.76 -19.73
CA ALA A 41 11.75 1.44 -19.71
C ALA A 41 11.85 2.54 -20.77
N SER A 42 12.57 3.61 -20.43
CA SER A 42 12.89 4.73 -21.34
C SER A 42 11.68 5.36 -22.04
N SER A 43 10.53 5.42 -21.36
CA SER A 43 9.26 5.90 -21.93
C SER A 43 8.56 6.95 -21.07
N ALA A 44 7.72 7.75 -21.72
CA ALA A 44 6.87 8.73 -21.07
C ALA A 44 5.50 8.14 -20.72
N HIS A 45 5.00 8.48 -19.53
CA HIS A 45 3.77 7.98 -18.92
C HIS A 45 2.93 9.16 -18.43
N GLY A 46 1.68 9.28 -18.91
CA GLY A 46 0.72 10.26 -18.42
C GLY A 46 0.42 10.06 -16.93
N PHE A 47 0.26 11.15 -16.19
CA PHE A 47 0.22 11.14 -14.73
C PHE A 47 -0.83 12.13 -14.23
N HIS A 48 -1.89 11.60 -13.61
CA HIS A 48 -3.13 12.35 -13.37
C HIS A 48 -3.77 12.03 -12.02
N VAL A 49 -4.40 13.02 -11.38
CA VAL A 49 -5.35 12.79 -10.27
C VAL A 49 -6.75 12.61 -10.85
N HIS A 50 -7.44 11.55 -10.44
CA HIS A 50 -8.79 11.17 -10.86
C HIS A 50 -9.83 11.39 -9.76
N VAL A 51 -11.10 11.57 -10.16
CA VAL A 51 -12.17 12.07 -9.28
C VAL A 51 -12.44 11.18 -8.07
N TYR A 52 -12.62 9.87 -8.28
CA TYR A 52 -13.12 8.93 -7.26
C TYR A 52 -11.99 8.18 -6.54
N PRO A 53 -12.15 7.85 -5.24
CA PRO A 53 -11.19 7.08 -4.47
C PRO A 53 -11.18 5.58 -4.88
N VAL A 54 -9.98 5.01 -5.04
CA VAL A 54 -9.73 3.59 -5.33
C VAL A 54 -8.62 3.05 -4.42
N SER A 55 -8.85 1.91 -3.77
CA SER A 55 -7.97 1.21 -2.79
C SER A 55 -8.03 -0.32 -3.01
N LYS A 56 -7.29 -1.19 -2.28
CA LYS A 56 -7.19 -2.64 -2.65
C LYS A 56 -8.48 -3.39 -2.68
N SER A 57 -9.41 -3.00 -1.84
CA SER A 57 -10.77 -3.52 -1.90
C SER A 57 -11.41 -3.40 -3.30
N MET A 58 -10.85 -2.59 -4.21
CA MET A 58 -11.25 -2.46 -5.62
C MET A 58 -10.04 -2.39 -6.59
N PRO A 59 -9.48 -3.53 -7.04
CA PRO A 59 -8.41 -3.67 -8.07
C PRO A 59 -8.82 -3.27 -9.49
N ASN A 60 -9.32 -2.05 -9.63
CA ASN A 60 -9.75 -1.51 -10.91
C ASN A 60 -9.47 -0.01 -10.97
N CYS A 61 -8.30 0.36 -11.47
CA CYS A 61 -7.94 1.76 -11.70
C CYS A 61 -8.95 2.52 -12.58
N THR A 62 -9.79 1.84 -13.38
CA THR A 62 -10.87 2.50 -14.16
C THR A 62 -12.00 3.05 -13.29
N ALA A 63 -12.22 2.48 -12.10
CA ALA A 63 -13.26 2.93 -11.15
C ALA A 63 -13.03 4.36 -10.61
N ALA A 64 -11.81 4.90 -10.74
CA ALA A 64 -11.48 6.26 -10.34
C ALA A 64 -12.20 7.36 -11.15
N GLY A 65 -12.91 7.00 -12.23
CA GLY A 65 -13.64 7.95 -13.08
C GLY A 65 -12.71 8.76 -13.99
N GLY A 66 -13.14 9.96 -14.40
CA GLY A 66 -12.33 10.90 -15.18
C GLY A 66 -11.24 11.60 -14.37
N HIS A 67 -10.46 12.48 -15.02
CA HIS A 67 -9.50 13.34 -14.35
C HIS A 67 -10.24 14.29 -13.39
N PHE A 68 -9.57 14.71 -12.32
CA PHE A 68 -10.15 15.61 -11.34
C PHE A 68 -10.32 17.02 -11.92
N ASN A 69 -11.56 17.33 -12.30
CA ASN A 69 -11.94 18.55 -13.01
C ASN A 69 -13.13 19.26 -12.33
N PRO A 70 -12.91 19.99 -11.22
CA PRO A 70 -13.97 20.72 -10.52
C PRO A 70 -14.44 21.98 -11.27
N TYR A 71 -13.72 22.42 -12.31
CA TYR A 71 -14.01 23.65 -13.07
C TYR A 71 -14.58 23.39 -14.46
N ASN A 72 -14.79 22.13 -14.84
CA ASN A 72 -15.27 21.70 -16.16
C ASN A 72 -14.46 22.30 -17.33
N THR A 73 -13.14 22.33 -17.18
CA THR A 73 -12.17 22.72 -18.22
C THR A 73 -11.88 21.56 -19.18
N THR A 74 -11.16 21.82 -20.26
CA THR A 74 -10.55 20.77 -21.09
C THR A 74 -9.27 20.24 -20.45
N HIS A 75 -8.85 19.04 -20.86
CA HIS A 75 -7.52 18.53 -20.59
C HIS A 75 -6.44 19.48 -21.12
N GLY A 76 -5.30 19.58 -20.43
CA GLY A 76 -4.16 20.36 -20.89
C GLY A 76 -2.84 19.95 -20.25
N PRO A 77 -1.70 20.50 -20.70
CA PRO A 77 -0.41 20.19 -20.11
C PRO A 77 -0.30 20.80 -18.70
N ARG A 78 0.54 20.23 -17.83
CA ARG A 78 0.79 20.78 -16.47
C ARG A 78 1.14 22.28 -16.46
N THR A 79 1.78 22.78 -17.50
CA THR A 79 2.19 24.19 -17.64
C THR A 79 1.04 25.15 -17.99
N ALA A 80 -0.15 24.65 -18.34
CA ALA A 80 -1.33 25.47 -18.58
C ALA A 80 -1.93 26.04 -17.28
N ASP A 81 -2.72 27.10 -17.41
CA ASP A 81 -3.42 27.69 -16.26
C ASP A 81 -4.69 26.90 -15.88
N ILE A 82 -5.25 27.23 -14.72
CA ILE A 82 -6.45 26.59 -14.13
C ILE A 82 -7.71 26.61 -15.03
N ARG A 83 -7.71 27.38 -16.12
CA ARG A 83 -8.82 27.46 -17.09
C ARG A 83 -8.59 26.58 -18.33
N ASN A 84 -7.37 26.09 -18.52
CA ASN A 84 -6.90 25.40 -19.73
C ASN A 84 -6.27 24.02 -19.46
N ARG A 85 -6.41 23.50 -18.24
CA ARG A 85 -6.19 22.10 -17.86
C ARG A 85 -7.17 21.69 -16.76
N HIS A 86 -7.32 20.40 -16.50
CA HIS A 86 -7.96 19.94 -15.28
C HIS A 86 -7.05 20.21 -14.06
N VAL A 87 -7.63 20.20 -12.87
CA VAL A 87 -6.85 20.28 -11.62
C VAL A 87 -5.90 19.07 -11.52
N GLY A 88 -6.39 17.89 -11.87
CA GLY A 88 -5.64 16.65 -11.83
C GLY A 88 -4.57 16.45 -12.93
N ASP A 89 -4.40 17.33 -13.92
CA ASP A 89 -3.46 17.11 -15.02
C ASP A 89 -2.01 17.44 -14.61
N LEU A 90 -1.21 16.43 -14.26
CA LEU A 90 0.20 16.61 -13.85
C LEU A 90 1.21 16.37 -14.99
N GLY A 91 0.71 15.97 -16.16
CA GLY A 91 1.49 15.80 -17.39
C GLY A 91 2.14 14.43 -17.48
N ASN A 92 3.45 14.39 -17.76
CA ASN A 92 4.19 13.15 -17.98
C ASN A 92 5.31 12.92 -16.95
N LEU A 93 5.49 11.66 -16.60
CA LEU A 93 6.68 11.10 -15.98
C LEU A 93 7.52 10.39 -17.05
N THR A 94 8.84 10.37 -16.90
CA THR A 94 9.76 9.68 -17.82
C THR A 94 10.60 8.68 -17.06
N THR A 95 10.58 7.43 -17.48
CA THR A 95 11.33 6.34 -16.85
C THR A 95 12.76 6.24 -17.37
N ASN A 96 13.65 5.69 -16.55
CA ASN A 96 14.99 5.30 -16.94
C ASN A 96 15.00 3.93 -17.67
N GLU A 97 16.20 3.43 -18.01
CA GLU A 97 16.42 2.15 -18.68
C GLU A 97 15.93 0.92 -17.87
N ASN A 98 15.72 1.08 -16.56
CA ASN A 98 15.21 0.03 -15.66
C ASN A 98 13.68 0.08 -15.47
N GLY A 99 12.98 1.04 -16.11
CA GLY A 99 11.54 1.23 -15.90
C GLY A 99 11.19 1.82 -14.53
N THR A 100 12.13 2.52 -13.89
CA THR A 100 11.88 3.29 -12.66
C THR A 100 11.92 4.80 -12.90
N VAL A 101 11.30 5.57 -12.02
CA VAL A 101 11.33 7.04 -12.04
C VAL A 101 11.34 7.59 -10.63
N ASP A 102 12.39 8.36 -10.33
CA ASP A 102 12.44 9.26 -9.17
C ASP A 102 11.64 10.52 -9.49
N ILE A 103 10.70 10.87 -8.62
CA ILE A 103 9.79 11.98 -8.78
C ILE A 103 10.17 13.04 -7.76
N ASP A 104 10.45 14.25 -8.25
CA ASP A 104 10.52 15.47 -7.46
C ASP A 104 10.00 16.62 -8.33
N MET A 105 8.75 17.02 -8.08
CA MET A 105 8.06 18.02 -8.89
C MET A 105 7.12 18.86 -8.04
N GLU A 106 6.82 20.07 -8.50
CA GLU A 106 5.82 20.93 -7.88
C GLU A 106 4.66 21.22 -8.85
N ASP A 107 3.46 21.33 -8.28
CA ASP A 107 2.28 21.81 -8.98
C ASP A 107 1.52 22.83 -8.12
N TRP A 108 1.00 23.86 -8.77
CA TRP A 108 0.39 25.03 -8.13
C TRP A 108 -1.15 25.05 -8.23
N ILE A 109 -1.74 24.12 -9.00
CA ILE A 109 -3.19 24.01 -9.20
C ILE A 109 -3.80 22.95 -8.28
N ILE A 110 -3.13 21.81 -8.08
CA ILE A 110 -3.52 20.87 -7.01
C ILE A 110 -3.35 21.53 -5.64
N GLN A 111 -4.16 21.11 -4.68
CA GLN A 111 -4.13 21.61 -3.30
C GLN A 111 -4.32 20.46 -2.32
N LEU A 112 -3.88 20.64 -1.07
CA LEU A 112 -4.24 19.76 0.05
C LEU A 112 -5.24 20.45 0.98
N TYR A 113 -5.10 21.76 1.22
CA TYR A 113 -5.94 22.55 2.13
C TYR A 113 -7.28 23.03 1.54
N ASN A 114 -7.37 23.29 0.24
CA ASN A 114 -8.54 23.91 -0.40
C ASN A 114 -9.60 22.86 -0.75
N GLU A 115 -10.83 22.96 -0.23
CA GLU A 115 -11.89 21.95 -0.43
C GLU A 115 -12.23 21.69 -1.91
N THR A 116 -12.28 22.73 -2.75
CA THR A 116 -12.63 22.63 -4.17
C THR A 116 -11.52 21.99 -5.01
N GLN A 117 -10.25 22.21 -4.62
CA GLN A 117 -9.06 21.73 -5.34
C GLN A 117 -8.32 20.60 -4.61
N SER A 118 -8.86 20.09 -3.49
CA SER A 118 -8.16 19.10 -2.68
C SER A 118 -8.02 17.79 -3.45
N ILE A 119 -6.80 17.28 -3.53
CA ILE A 119 -6.49 15.96 -4.06
C ILE A 119 -6.54 14.87 -2.99
N VAL A 120 -6.82 15.22 -1.73
CA VAL A 120 -7.04 14.24 -0.65
C VAL A 120 -8.33 13.45 -0.92
N ASN A 121 -8.31 12.16 -0.62
CA ASN A 121 -9.37 11.18 -0.92
C ASN A 121 -9.69 11.04 -2.42
N ARG A 122 -8.70 11.30 -3.27
CA ARG A 122 -8.73 11.08 -4.73
C ARG A 122 -7.67 10.07 -5.14
N THR A 123 -7.72 9.61 -6.38
CA THR A 123 -6.79 8.58 -6.86
C THR A 123 -5.75 9.19 -7.78
N ILE A 124 -4.46 9.06 -7.45
CA ILE A 124 -3.38 9.34 -8.40
C ILE A 124 -3.25 8.14 -9.35
N ILE A 125 -3.01 8.39 -10.64
CA ILE A 125 -2.95 7.38 -11.71
C ILE A 125 -1.74 7.64 -12.60
N VAL A 126 -1.06 6.55 -12.97
CA VAL A 126 -0.03 6.51 -14.02
C VAL A 126 -0.59 5.71 -15.18
N HIS A 127 -0.43 6.25 -16.39
CA HIS A 127 -0.95 5.68 -17.63
C HIS A 127 0.14 4.94 -18.43
N ARG A 128 -0.27 4.08 -19.35
CA ARG A 128 0.61 3.25 -20.18
C ARG A 128 1.40 4.07 -21.19
N LEU A 129 0.78 5.10 -21.75
CA LEU A 129 1.34 5.92 -22.82
C LEU A 129 1.59 7.34 -22.32
N ARG A 130 2.33 8.07 -23.14
CA ARG A 130 2.53 9.51 -23.01
C ARG A 130 1.20 10.26 -23.09
N ASP A 131 0.99 11.19 -22.17
CA ASP A 131 -0.02 12.23 -22.27
C ASP A 131 0.40 13.28 -23.35
N ASP A 132 -0.50 13.57 -24.29
CA ASP A 132 -0.31 14.54 -25.38
C ASP A 132 -0.59 16.00 -25.00
N GLY A 133 -1.06 16.28 -23.79
CA GLY A 133 -1.32 17.62 -23.28
C GLY A 133 -2.49 18.32 -23.97
N GLY A 134 -3.48 17.58 -24.48
CA GLY A 134 -4.61 18.11 -25.24
C GLY A 134 -4.28 18.46 -26.69
N GLN A 135 -3.06 18.14 -27.16
CA GLN A 135 -2.50 18.66 -28.42
C GLN A 135 -2.27 17.57 -29.48
N GLY A 136 -2.55 16.29 -29.18
CA GLY A 136 -2.30 15.18 -30.12
C GLY A 136 -3.29 15.08 -31.30
N GLY A 137 -4.44 15.77 -31.22
CA GLY A 137 -5.47 15.74 -32.27
C GLY A 137 -6.32 14.47 -32.30
N PHE A 138 -6.27 13.65 -31.25
CA PHE A 138 -7.12 12.48 -31.08
C PHE A 138 -8.47 12.86 -30.47
N SER A 139 -9.47 11.98 -30.63
CA SER A 139 -10.84 12.22 -30.14
C SER A 139 -10.93 12.40 -28.62
N ASP A 140 -9.96 11.89 -27.87
CA ASP A 140 -9.86 11.98 -26.41
C ASP A 140 -8.67 12.83 -25.91
N SER A 141 -7.88 13.47 -26.79
CA SER A 141 -6.81 14.40 -26.37
C SER A 141 -7.35 15.45 -25.36
N ASN A 142 -8.50 16.05 -25.66
CA ASN A 142 -9.13 17.08 -24.83
C ASN A 142 -9.79 16.56 -23.53
N THR A 143 -9.76 15.25 -23.25
CA THR A 143 -10.39 14.64 -22.06
C THR A 143 -9.45 13.74 -21.24
N THR A 144 -8.47 13.09 -21.87
CA THR A 144 -7.55 12.13 -21.24
C THR A 144 -6.08 12.32 -21.66
N GLY A 145 -5.81 13.27 -22.56
CA GLY A 145 -4.49 13.41 -23.19
C GLY A 145 -4.09 12.22 -24.07
N ASN A 146 -5.03 11.34 -24.44
CA ASN A 146 -4.77 10.06 -25.13
C ASN A 146 -3.68 9.20 -24.44
N ALA A 147 -3.53 9.30 -23.11
CA ALA A 147 -2.52 8.57 -22.35
C ALA A 147 -2.79 7.05 -22.28
N GLY A 148 -3.95 6.59 -22.74
CA GLY A 148 -4.31 5.17 -22.84
C GLY A 148 -4.58 4.52 -21.48
N ALA A 149 -4.32 3.20 -21.42
CA ALA A 149 -4.67 2.36 -20.27
C ALA A 149 -4.00 2.82 -18.96
N ARG A 150 -4.69 2.65 -17.84
CA ARG A 150 -4.19 2.93 -16.50
C ARG A 150 -3.29 1.75 -16.07
N VAL A 151 -2.07 2.02 -15.62
CA VAL A 151 -1.08 0.97 -15.26
C VAL A 151 -0.71 0.98 -13.80
N LEU A 152 -0.80 2.13 -13.12
CA LEU A 152 -0.78 2.23 -11.67
C LEU A 152 -1.91 3.15 -11.22
N CYS A 153 -2.49 2.89 -10.05
CA CYS A 153 -3.30 3.87 -9.34
C CYS A 153 -3.02 3.82 -7.83
N GLY A 154 -3.44 4.84 -7.08
CA GLY A 154 -3.24 4.94 -5.63
C GLY A 154 -4.15 5.97 -4.95
N LEU A 155 -4.79 5.62 -3.83
CA LEU A 155 -5.55 6.59 -3.01
C LEU A 155 -4.60 7.58 -2.33
N ILE A 156 -4.84 8.89 -2.52
CA ILE A 156 -4.12 9.98 -1.87
C ILE A 156 -4.78 10.28 -0.51
N GLN A 157 -4.10 10.00 0.59
CA GLN A 157 -4.63 10.09 1.94
C GLN A 157 -3.90 11.18 2.75
N SER A 158 -4.66 12.02 3.47
CA SER A 158 -4.09 13.05 4.35
C SER A 158 -3.26 12.43 5.49
N SER A 159 -2.11 13.01 5.78
CA SER A 159 -1.25 12.66 6.91
C SER A 159 -1.40 13.65 8.09
N ASN A 160 -2.32 14.61 8.01
CA ASN A 160 -2.52 15.64 9.04
C ASN A 160 -3.60 15.24 10.06
N GLY A 161 -3.19 14.94 11.30
CA GLY A 161 -4.07 14.90 12.49
C GLY A 161 -5.05 13.73 12.61
N LEU A 162 -5.37 13.05 11.50
CA LEU A 162 -6.10 11.80 11.46
C LEU A 162 -5.17 10.72 10.91
N ILE A 163 -4.83 9.71 11.71
CA ILE A 163 -3.93 8.63 11.29
C ILE A 163 -4.73 7.66 10.42
N ILE A 164 -4.76 7.90 9.11
CA ILE A 164 -5.53 7.06 8.18
C ILE A 164 -4.88 5.67 8.08
N LYS A 165 -5.68 4.65 8.44
CA LYS A 165 -5.33 3.25 8.28
C LYS A 165 -5.14 2.92 6.80
N PRO A 166 -4.16 2.08 6.44
CA PRO A 166 -4.11 1.55 5.11
C PRO A 166 -5.23 0.50 5.00
N ILE A 167 -5.83 0.33 3.83
CA ILE A 167 -6.45 -0.95 3.45
C ILE A 167 -5.87 -1.37 2.09
N LEU A 168 -4.56 -1.61 2.17
CA LEU A 168 -3.76 -2.54 1.36
C LEU A 168 -3.62 -2.24 -0.15
N PHE A 169 -2.73 -3.00 -0.81
CA PHE A 169 -2.73 -3.47 -2.22
C PHE A 169 -1.70 -4.61 -2.37
N GLY A 170 -1.44 -5.09 -3.59
CA GLY A 170 -0.61 -6.26 -3.88
C GLY A 170 -1.32 -7.32 -4.76
N PHE A 171 -0.72 -8.14 -5.65
CA PHE A 171 0.58 -8.85 -5.70
C PHE A 171 0.38 -10.39 -5.43
N HIS A 172 0.36 -11.38 -6.36
CA HIS A 172 0.70 -11.57 -7.81
C HIS A 172 1.98 -12.41 -8.24
N VAL A 173 2.57 -13.25 -7.37
CA VAL A 173 3.77 -14.13 -7.60
C VAL A 173 3.79 -14.93 -8.92
N HIS A 174 5.00 -15.05 -9.52
CA HIS A 174 5.30 -15.67 -10.83
C HIS A 174 5.86 -17.10 -10.73
N VAL A 175 5.43 -18.05 -11.58
CA VAL A 175 6.11 -19.36 -11.82
C VAL A 175 6.00 -19.80 -13.30
N TYR A 176 7.04 -20.45 -13.81
CA TYR A 176 7.30 -20.81 -15.23
C TYR A 176 6.52 -22.07 -15.74
N PRO A 177 6.52 -22.37 -17.07
CA PRO A 177 5.37 -23.01 -17.72
C PRO A 177 5.41 -24.54 -17.82
N VAL A 178 4.23 -25.14 -18.00
CA VAL A 178 4.06 -26.51 -18.50
C VAL A 178 3.39 -26.47 -19.88
N SER A 179 3.88 -27.31 -20.80
CA SER A 179 3.60 -27.26 -22.24
C SER A 179 2.16 -27.60 -22.64
N LYS A 180 1.68 -26.97 -23.72
CA LYS A 180 0.46 -27.35 -24.45
C LYS A 180 0.49 -28.82 -24.87
N SER A 181 -0.56 -29.57 -24.54
CA SER A 181 -0.98 -30.75 -25.31
C SER A 181 -2.51 -30.88 -25.37
N MET A 182 -3.06 -30.58 -26.55
CA MET A 182 -4.36 -31.00 -27.12
C MET A 182 -5.65 -30.66 -26.34
N LEU A 183 -6.50 -29.76 -26.86
CA LEU A 183 -7.55 -29.96 -27.88
C LEU A 183 -8.73 -30.87 -27.44
N ASN A 184 -9.94 -30.28 -27.48
CA ASN A 184 -11.27 -30.85 -27.78
C ASN A 184 -11.60 -32.25 -27.21
N CYS A 185 -12.68 -32.44 -26.42
CA CYS A 185 -14.05 -32.26 -26.89
C CYS A 185 -15.12 -32.46 -25.79
N THR A 186 -16.31 -31.90 -26.05
CA THR A 186 -17.67 -32.30 -25.57
C THR A 186 -17.99 -32.36 -24.07
N ALA A 187 -19.10 -31.71 -23.71
CA ALA A 187 -19.61 -31.60 -22.34
C ALA A 187 -20.23 -32.91 -21.80
N ALA A 188 -19.95 -33.20 -20.53
CA ALA A 188 -20.81 -33.95 -19.63
C ALA A 188 -20.76 -33.25 -18.27
N GLY A 189 -21.92 -32.97 -17.67
CA GLY A 189 -22.02 -32.07 -16.52
C GLY A 189 -21.40 -32.62 -15.24
N GLY A 190 -20.42 -31.91 -14.69
CA GLY A 190 -19.87 -32.14 -13.37
C GLY A 190 -19.09 -30.91 -12.89
N HIS A 191 -19.59 -30.22 -11.86
CA HIS A 191 -18.88 -29.10 -11.25
C HIS A 191 -17.57 -29.58 -10.60
N PHE A 192 -16.44 -29.28 -11.23
CA PHE A 192 -15.13 -29.32 -10.59
C PHE A 192 -14.73 -27.90 -10.21
N ASN A 193 -14.74 -27.59 -8.91
CA ASN A 193 -14.29 -26.31 -8.38
C ASN A 193 -12.80 -26.43 -7.96
N PRO A 194 -11.86 -25.72 -8.62
CA PRO A 194 -10.45 -25.74 -8.24
C PRO A 194 -10.07 -24.69 -7.16
N TYR A 195 -11.01 -23.88 -6.67
CA TYR A 195 -10.75 -22.87 -5.64
C TYR A 195 -11.36 -23.25 -4.29
N ASN A 196 -10.50 -23.56 -3.31
CA ASN A 196 -10.87 -23.78 -1.90
C ASN A 196 -11.21 -22.48 -1.13
N GLY A 197 -11.94 -21.56 -1.76
CA GLY A 197 -12.85 -20.62 -1.10
C GLY A 197 -12.36 -19.72 0.04
N GLN A 198 -11.07 -19.34 0.10
CA GLN A 198 -10.59 -18.37 1.10
C GLN A 198 -10.08 -17.08 0.43
N SER A 199 -10.69 -15.95 0.80
CA SER A 199 -10.24 -14.60 0.45
C SER A 199 -8.86 -14.32 1.06
N ALA A 200 -8.04 -13.51 0.39
CA ALA A 200 -6.75 -13.05 0.89
C ALA A 200 -6.92 -12.26 2.20
N MET A 201 -6.08 -12.54 3.20
CA MET A 201 -6.09 -11.87 4.49
C MET A 201 -5.23 -10.61 4.48
N ILE A 202 -5.77 -9.60 5.15
CA ILE A 202 -5.38 -8.20 5.02
C ILE A 202 -5.31 -7.64 6.44
N ALA A 203 -4.12 -7.25 6.91
CA ALA A 203 -3.95 -6.60 8.20
C ALA A 203 -3.10 -5.34 8.11
N THR A 204 -3.26 -4.47 9.09
CA THR A 204 -3.00 -3.04 8.98
C THR A 204 -2.55 -2.51 10.33
N ALA A 205 -1.44 -1.79 10.39
CA ALA A 205 -0.96 -1.18 11.63
C ALA A 205 -0.50 0.25 11.38
N ASN A 206 -1.03 1.17 12.17
CA ASN A 206 -0.56 2.56 12.20
C ASN A 206 0.34 2.72 13.41
N LEU A 207 1.59 3.14 13.20
CA LEU A 207 2.57 3.32 14.26
C LEU A 207 2.58 4.77 14.72
N HIS A 208 2.53 4.99 16.03
CA HIS A 208 2.79 6.28 16.68
C HIS A 208 4.09 6.22 17.49
N VAL A 209 4.73 7.38 17.70
CA VAL A 209 5.92 7.52 18.56
C VAL A 209 5.51 7.23 20.00
N ASP A 210 6.30 6.41 20.71
CA ASP A 210 6.01 5.95 22.07
C ASP A 210 5.48 7.05 23.00
N SER A 211 4.38 6.75 23.69
CA SER A 211 3.69 7.66 24.63
C SER A 211 3.19 8.98 24.02
N THR A 212 3.09 9.09 22.70
CA THR A 212 2.54 10.26 21.99
C THR A 212 1.53 9.86 20.91
N THR A 213 0.80 10.86 20.38
CA THR A 213 -0.08 10.70 19.22
C THR A 213 0.61 11.00 17.88
N ILE A 214 1.94 11.21 17.88
CA ILE A 214 2.69 11.55 16.66
C ILE A 214 2.78 10.31 15.78
N ALA A 215 2.10 10.32 14.63
CA ALA A 215 2.20 9.24 13.65
C ALA A 215 3.62 9.15 13.10
N VAL A 216 4.19 7.94 13.15
CA VAL A 216 5.46 7.59 12.48
C VAL A 216 5.17 7.08 11.08
N GLY A 217 4.08 6.32 10.91
CA GLY A 217 3.68 5.82 9.61
C GLY A 217 2.86 4.56 9.72
N THR A 218 2.88 3.77 8.65
CA THR A 218 1.82 2.81 8.37
C THR A 218 2.39 1.55 7.72
N ILE A 219 2.06 0.40 8.29
CA ILE A 219 2.51 -0.93 7.88
C ILE A 219 1.32 -1.80 7.46
N LEU A 220 1.61 -2.63 6.45
CA LEU A 220 0.67 -3.35 5.63
C LEU A 220 1.03 -4.84 5.59
N PHE A 221 0.15 -5.72 6.03
CA PHE A 221 0.38 -7.16 6.10
C PHE A 221 -0.58 -7.89 5.15
N HIS A 222 -0.05 -8.58 4.15
CA HIS A 222 -0.83 -9.29 3.14
C HIS A 222 -0.47 -10.77 3.11
N GLN A 223 -1.44 -11.64 3.33
CA GLN A 223 -1.28 -13.08 3.10
C GLN A 223 -2.35 -13.54 2.11
N ARG A 224 -1.90 -14.01 0.94
CA ARG A 224 -2.81 -14.36 -0.18
C ARG A 224 -3.73 -15.53 0.14
N ASP A 225 -3.20 -16.51 0.85
CA ASP A 225 -3.84 -17.77 1.22
C ASP A 225 -3.03 -18.40 2.38
N VAL A 226 -3.55 -19.48 2.98
CA VAL A 226 -2.97 -20.17 4.14
C VAL A 226 -1.56 -20.73 3.94
N ASN A 227 -1.09 -20.88 2.69
CA ASN A 227 0.24 -21.42 2.37
C ASN A 227 1.22 -20.34 1.91
N SER A 228 0.73 -19.15 1.56
CA SER A 228 1.54 -18.02 1.14
C SER A 228 2.24 -17.35 2.34
N PRO A 229 3.48 -16.86 2.17
CA PRO A 229 4.13 -16.02 3.17
C PRO A 229 3.41 -14.67 3.29
N VAL A 230 3.54 -14.03 4.45
CA VAL A 230 3.04 -12.66 4.65
C VAL A 230 4.02 -11.68 4.03
N ARG A 231 3.53 -10.87 3.09
CA ARG A 231 4.23 -9.67 2.62
C ARG A 231 3.98 -8.54 3.61
N VAL A 232 5.04 -7.84 4.01
CA VAL A 232 4.98 -6.68 4.90
C VAL A 232 5.55 -5.48 4.17
N VAL A 233 4.73 -4.46 3.93
CA VAL A 233 5.17 -3.22 3.25
C VAL A 233 4.70 -1.97 3.99
N GLY A 234 5.34 -0.83 3.77
CA GLY A 234 4.92 0.43 4.37
C GLY A 234 5.99 1.51 4.37
N ILE A 235 5.68 2.66 4.98
CA ILE A 235 6.64 3.75 5.22
C ILE A 235 6.57 4.19 6.68
N LEU A 236 7.73 4.47 7.26
CA LEU A 236 7.93 5.12 8.54
C LEU A 236 8.79 6.38 8.32
N ASP A 237 8.38 7.53 8.86
CA ASP A 237 9.00 8.86 8.67
C ASP A 237 9.31 9.48 10.05
N GLY A 238 10.14 10.53 10.07
CA GLY A 238 10.51 11.27 11.29
C GLY A 238 11.55 10.57 12.15
N LEU A 239 12.29 9.59 11.62
CA LEU A 239 13.35 8.91 12.34
C LEU A 239 14.69 9.64 12.21
N LYS A 240 15.71 9.17 12.95
CA LYS A 240 17.07 9.66 12.78
C LYS A 240 17.63 9.17 11.44
N ASN A 241 18.38 10.04 10.77
CA ASN A 241 18.93 9.76 9.45
C ASN A 241 20.05 8.71 9.57
N ASN A 242 20.13 7.77 8.62
CA ASN A 242 21.15 6.72 8.53
C ASN A 242 21.24 5.81 9.78
N THR A 243 20.11 5.50 10.44
CA THR A 243 20.06 4.56 11.57
C THR A 243 19.37 3.24 11.24
N VAL A 244 19.67 2.21 12.02
CA VAL A 244 19.13 0.85 11.88
C VAL A 244 18.33 0.50 13.12
N HIS A 245 17.18 -0.13 12.91
CA HIS A 245 16.12 -0.32 13.90
C HIS A 245 15.62 -1.76 13.86
N GLY A 246 15.60 -2.44 15.02
CA GLY A 246 14.90 -3.72 15.19
C GLY A 246 13.38 -3.54 15.01
N PHE A 247 12.73 -4.56 14.44
CA PHE A 247 11.32 -4.50 14.04
C PHE A 247 10.62 -5.81 14.37
N HIS A 248 9.69 -5.76 15.32
CA HIS A 248 9.17 -6.96 15.97
C HIS A 248 7.65 -6.91 16.16
N VAL A 249 6.98 -8.04 15.95
CA VAL A 249 5.61 -8.24 16.44
C VAL A 249 5.69 -8.66 17.90
N HIS A 250 5.05 -7.89 18.77
CA HIS A 250 4.92 -8.16 20.19
C HIS A 250 3.60 -8.87 20.51
N ARG A 251 3.57 -9.64 21.59
CA ARG A 251 2.48 -10.56 21.91
C ARG A 251 1.14 -9.85 22.11
N ASP A 252 1.13 -8.73 22.82
CA ASP A 252 -0.09 -8.15 23.37
C ASP A 252 -0.56 -6.93 22.53
N PRO A 253 -1.86 -6.77 22.26
CA PRO A 253 -2.40 -5.54 21.67
C PRO A 253 -2.39 -4.40 22.68
N LEU A 254 -2.09 -3.18 22.22
CA LEU A 254 -2.36 -1.96 22.99
C LEU A 254 -3.88 -1.79 23.17
N MET A 255 -4.30 -1.39 24.37
CA MET A 255 -5.71 -1.10 24.65
C MET A 255 -6.16 0.24 24.02
N ASN A 256 -7.47 0.46 23.92
CA ASN A 256 -8.01 1.70 23.34
C ASN A 256 -7.52 2.94 24.11
N GLY A 257 -6.77 3.80 23.43
CA GLY A 257 -6.16 5.01 23.99
C GLY A 257 -4.79 4.81 24.65
N GLU A 258 -4.27 3.58 24.68
CA GLU A 258 -2.94 3.27 25.18
C GLU A 258 -1.87 3.56 24.12
N LEU A 259 -1.00 4.52 24.41
CA LEU A 259 0.06 4.97 23.50
C LEU A 259 1.45 4.46 23.91
N ASN A 260 1.57 3.81 25.06
CA ASN A 260 2.83 3.32 25.60
C ASN A 260 3.20 1.97 24.97
N CYS A 261 4.26 1.95 24.16
CA CYS A 261 4.74 0.79 23.43
C CYS A 261 5.27 -0.33 24.34
N THR A 262 5.61 -0.05 25.61
CA THR A 262 6.00 -1.10 26.57
C THR A 262 4.83 -2.02 26.94
N ALA A 263 3.59 -1.54 26.84
CA ALA A 263 2.38 -2.33 27.13
C ALA A 263 2.17 -3.52 26.18
N ALA A 264 2.80 -3.50 25.00
CA ALA A 264 2.75 -4.60 24.03
C ALA A 264 3.34 -5.94 24.53
N GLY A 265 3.98 -5.97 25.72
CA GLY A 265 4.54 -7.19 26.29
C GLY A 265 5.82 -7.66 25.60
N PRO A 266 6.20 -8.94 25.70
CA PRO A 266 7.39 -9.49 25.02
C PRO A 266 7.16 -9.68 23.51
N HIS A 267 8.19 -10.09 22.78
CA HIS A 267 8.05 -10.51 21.37
C HIS A 267 7.02 -11.64 21.26
N PHE A 268 6.34 -11.74 20.13
CA PHE A 268 5.35 -12.77 19.88
C PHE A 268 6.02 -14.12 19.66
N ASN A 269 6.09 -14.91 20.74
CA ASN A 269 6.75 -16.21 20.80
C ASN A 269 5.78 -17.30 21.30
N PRO A 270 4.93 -17.88 20.42
CA PRO A 270 4.00 -18.93 20.80
C PRO A 270 4.66 -20.32 20.96
N TYR A 271 5.94 -20.48 20.57
CA TYR A 271 6.66 -21.76 20.59
C TYR A 271 7.74 -21.85 21.68
N GLY A 272 8.01 -20.76 22.42
CA GLY A 272 9.04 -20.72 23.46
C GLY A 272 10.47 -20.81 22.93
N THR A 273 10.70 -20.41 21.67
CA THR A 273 12.02 -20.37 21.03
C THR A 273 12.90 -19.25 21.60
N LEU A 274 14.19 -19.28 21.29
CA LEU A 274 15.06 -18.12 21.49
C LEU A 274 14.82 -17.09 20.39
N HIS A 275 15.21 -15.85 20.66
CA HIS A 275 15.27 -14.79 19.65
C HIS A 275 16.27 -15.13 18.53
N GLY A 276 15.96 -14.75 17.29
CA GLY A 276 16.85 -14.99 16.15
C GLY A 276 16.62 -14.03 14.97
N PRO A 277 17.49 -14.07 13.94
CA PRO A 277 17.30 -13.24 12.76
C PRO A 277 16.09 -13.75 11.96
N ARG A 278 15.40 -12.85 11.25
CA ARG A 278 14.21 -13.17 10.41
C ARG A 278 14.44 -14.34 9.45
N GLU A 279 15.66 -14.50 8.94
CA GLU A 279 16.03 -15.55 7.99
C GLU A 279 16.13 -16.95 8.64
N ALA A 280 16.08 -17.03 9.98
CA ALA A 280 16.07 -18.29 10.71
C ALA A 280 14.69 -18.97 10.70
N ASP A 281 14.69 -20.28 10.94
CA ASP A 281 13.48 -21.10 10.97
C ASP A 281 12.69 -20.99 12.29
N LEU A 282 11.55 -21.68 12.34
CA LEU A 282 10.62 -21.65 13.46
C LEU A 282 11.16 -22.31 14.75
N GLN A 283 12.33 -22.93 14.74
CA GLN A 283 13.02 -23.45 15.92
C GLN A 283 14.07 -22.47 16.46
N GLN A 284 14.46 -21.48 15.66
CA GLN A 284 15.63 -20.62 15.88
C GLN A 284 15.33 -19.12 16.01
N ARG A 285 14.06 -18.72 15.90
CA ARG A 285 13.59 -17.36 16.22
C ARG A 285 12.18 -17.37 16.80
N HIS A 286 11.72 -16.26 17.36
CA HIS A 286 10.30 -16.08 17.66
C HIS A 286 9.49 -15.91 16.38
N VAL A 287 8.16 -16.08 16.47
CA VAL A 287 7.27 -15.76 15.34
C VAL A 287 7.33 -14.27 15.00
N GLY A 288 7.43 -13.41 16.02
CA GLY A 288 7.45 -11.96 15.84
C GLY A 288 8.78 -11.34 15.38
N ASP A 289 9.86 -12.08 15.22
CA ASP A 289 11.18 -11.49 14.92
C ASP A 289 11.30 -11.18 13.41
N LEU A 290 11.10 -9.91 12.99
CA LEU A 290 11.19 -9.48 11.58
C LEU A 290 12.54 -8.83 11.22
N GLY A 291 13.48 -8.80 12.17
CA GLY A 291 14.85 -8.35 11.98
C GLY A 291 14.98 -6.83 11.92
N ASN A 292 15.81 -6.34 11.01
CA ASN A 292 16.21 -4.93 10.95
C ASN A 292 15.59 -4.17 9.78
N LEU A 293 15.27 -2.90 10.04
CA LEU A 293 14.92 -1.87 9.06
C LEU A 293 15.96 -0.73 9.11
N THR A 294 16.18 -0.05 7.98
CA THR A 294 17.17 1.04 7.89
C THR A 294 16.50 2.34 7.44
N ALA A 295 16.71 3.41 8.20
CA ALA A 295 16.31 4.76 7.84
C ALA A 295 17.35 5.39 6.92
N ASN A 296 16.90 5.98 5.82
CA ASN A 296 17.77 6.66 4.85
C ASN A 296 18.34 7.99 5.40
N ASP A 297 19.02 8.75 4.55
CA ASP A 297 19.59 10.05 4.86
C ASP A 297 18.55 11.17 5.09
N GLN A 298 17.25 10.87 4.92
CA GLN A 298 16.11 11.74 5.19
C GLN A 298 15.33 11.35 6.46
N GLY A 299 15.71 10.25 7.14
CA GLY A 299 14.97 9.73 8.30
C GLY A 299 13.75 8.88 7.94
N ILE A 300 13.67 8.40 6.69
CA ILE A 300 12.57 7.59 6.16
C ILE A 300 13.00 6.13 6.06
N ILE A 301 12.16 5.21 6.54
CA ILE A 301 12.24 3.77 6.27
C ILE A 301 11.18 3.43 5.23
N ILE A 302 11.60 2.84 4.11
CA ILE A 302 10.71 2.05 3.24
C ILE A 302 10.76 0.61 3.76
N VAL A 303 9.62 0.10 4.21
CA VAL A 303 9.48 -1.29 4.62
C VAL A 303 9.05 -2.11 3.42
N GLU A 304 9.86 -3.09 3.05
CA GLU A 304 9.53 -4.12 2.08
C GLU A 304 10.20 -5.42 2.51
N LEU A 305 9.42 -6.37 3.01
CA LEU A 305 9.91 -7.70 3.39
C LEU A 305 8.84 -8.78 3.20
N SER A 306 9.28 -10.02 3.21
CA SER A 306 8.41 -11.19 3.22
C SER A 306 8.83 -12.13 4.34
N ASP A 307 7.85 -12.71 5.02
CA ASP A 307 8.08 -13.61 6.15
C ASP A 307 7.16 -14.83 6.06
N SER A 308 7.70 -16.03 6.24
CA SER A 308 7.00 -17.32 6.13
C SER A 308 6.55 -17.90 7.48
N ILE A 309 6.82 -17.18 8.57
CA ILE A 309 6.63 -17.62 9.95
C ILE A 309 5.49 -16.85 10.63
N ILE A 310 5.39 -15.54 10.46
CA ILE A 310 4.16 -14.80 10.79
C ILE A 310 3.02 -15.25 9.89
N ASP A 311 1.79 -15.10 10.38
CA ASP A 311 0.59 -15.58 9.69
C ASP A 311 -0.61 -14.67 10.01
N LEU A 312 -1.67 -14.75 9.21
CA LEU A 312 -2.95 -14.06 9.42
C LEU A 312 -4.11 -15.07 9.55
N TYR A 313 -3.96 -16.29 9.03
CA TYR A 313 -4.97 -17.37 9.13
C TYR A 313 -4.69 -18.34 10.28
N ASN A 314 -3.42 -18.72 10.48
CA ASN A 314 -3.03 -19.73 11.46
C ASN A 314 -3.18 -19.20 12.89
N ALA A 315 -4.13 -19.73 13.66
CA ALA A 315 -4.43 -19.24 15.01
C ALA A 315 -3.21 -19.21 15.97
N THR A 316 -2.24 -20.12 15.82
CA THR A 316 -1.03 -20.16 16.66
C THR A 316 -0.03 -19.09 16.27
N ARG A 317 0.11 -18.80 14.97
CA ARG A 317 1.08 -17.84 14.41
C ARG A 317 0.46 -16.50 14.01
N SER A 318 -0.83 -16.30 14.28
CA SER A 318 -1.55 -15.11 13.82
C SER A 318 -1.01 -13.87 14.51
N ILE A 319 -0.64 -12.87 13.69
CA ILE A 319 -0.24 -11.53 14.14
C ILE A 319 -1.42 -10.56 14.19
N ALA A 320 -2.63 -11.00 13.85
CA ALA A 320 -3.84 -10.21 14.03
C ALA A 320 -4.08 -9.91 15.52
N ASN A 321 -4.52 -8.68 15.82
CA ASN A 321 -4.74 -8.19 17.19
C ASN A 321 -3.49 -8.31 18.08
N ARG A 322 -2.32 -8.04 17.50
CA ARG A 322 -1.02 -7.89 18.17
C ARG A 322 -0.41 -6.53 17.86
N THR A 323 0.67 -6.16 18.51
CA THR A 323 1.32 -4.86 18.29
C THR A 323 2.60 -5.03 17.49
N ILE A 324 2.74 -4.34 16.36
CA ILE A 324 4.05 -4.18 15.70
C ILE A 324 4.82 -3.06 16.39
N VAL A 325 6.13 -3.24 16.59
CA VAL A 325 7.01 -2.32 17.31
C VAL A 325 8.28 -2.05 16.50
N LEU A 326 8.69 -0.78 16.45
CA LEU A 326 10.00 -0.34 16.00
C LEU A 326 10.87 0.01 17.21
N HIS A 327 12.11 -0.46 17.21
CA HIS A 327 13.08 -0.25 18.28
C HIS A 327 14.13 0.83 17.96
N ALA A 328 14.79 1.35 18.99
CA ALA A 328 15.75 2.45 18.92
C ALA A 328 17.08 2.07 18.26
N MET A 329 17.49 0.81 18.36
CA MET A 329 18.79 0.31 17.91
C MET A 329 18.63 -0.88 16.96
N ARG A 330 19.75 -1.26 16.33
CA ARG A 330 19.87 -2.48 15.54
C ARG A 330 19.60 -3.70 16.41
N ASP A 331 18.79 -4.61 15.86
CA ASP A 331 18.64 -5.97 16.34
C ASP A 331 19.88 -6.83 16.00
N ASP A 332 20.37 -7.59 16.98
CA ASP A 332 21.57 -8.44 16.86
C ASP A 332 21.29 -9.90 16.43
N GLY A 333 20.03 -10.26 16.18
CA GLY A 333 19.61 -11.59 15.75
C GLY A 333 19.93 -12.71 16.75
N GLY A 334 19.97 -12.41 18.05
CA GLY A 334 20.34 -13.39 19.08
C GLY A 334 21.85 -13.65 19.19
N LYS A 335 22.69 -12.86 18.49
CA LYS A 335 24.12 -13.17 18.29
C LYS A 335 25.07 -12.10 18.82
N GLY A 336 24.56 -11.04 19.44
CA GLY A 336 25.41 -9.96 20.00
C GLY A 336 26.16 -10.32 21.29
N GLY A 337 25.76 -11.39 21.98
CA GLY A 337 26.38 -11.82 23.24
C GLY A 337 25.99 -11.00 24.48
N PHE A 338 24.92 -10.19 24.37
CA PHE A 338 24.35 -9.44 25.48
C PHE A 338 23.35 -10.31 26.27
N PRO A 339 23.05 -9.98 27.54
CA PRO A 339 22.10 -10.76 28.36
C PRO A 339 20.71 -10.90 27.76
N ASP A 340 20.29 -9.95 26.93
CA ASP A 340 18.99 -9.89 26.26
C ASP A 340 19.03 -10.20 24.75
N SER A 341 20.20 -10.48 24.15
CA SER A 341 20.29 -10.91 22.74
C SER A 341 19.30 -12.06 22.45
N ASN A 342 19.29 -13.08 23.30
CA ASN A 342 18.44 -14.27 23.15
C ASN A 342 16.94 -14.05 23.44
N THR A 343 16.52 -12.85 23.85
CA THR A 343 15.11 -12.55 24.22
C THR A 343 14.52 -11.34 23.51
N THR A 344 15.33 -10.39 23.04
CA THR A 344 14.92 -9.14 22.39
C THR A 344 15.85 -8.70 21.25
N GLY A 345 16.90 -9.49 20.97
CA GLY A 345 17.98 -9.13 20.06
C GLY A 345 18.75 -7.87 20.46
N ASN A 346 18.65 -7.43 21.72
CA ASN A 346 19.24 -6.18 22.22
C ASN A 346 18.91 -4.95 21.35
N ALA A 347 17.73 -4.92 20.72
CA ALA A 347 17.30 -3.80 19.86
C ALA A 347 17.01 -2.50 20.64
N GLY A 348 17.02 -2.55 21.98
CA GLY A 348 16.84 -1.39 22.85
C GLY A 348 15.39 -0.91 22.99
N ALA A 349 15.25 0.37 23.36
CA ALA A 349 13.96 1.00 23.66
C ALA A 349 12.97 0.93 22.48
N ARG A 350 11.68 0.86 22.79
CA ARG A 350 10.60 0.88 21.79
C ARG A 350 10.32 2.33 21.44
N ILE A 351 10.48 2.72 20.17
CA ILE A 351 10.33 4.12 19.73
C ILE A 351 9.03 4.37 18.99
N ALA A 352 8.43 3.33 18.39
CA ALA A 352 7.12 3.43 17.76
C ALA A 352 6.37 2.10 17.83
N CYS A 353 5.04 2.15 17.85
CA CYS A 353 4.22 0.94 17.90
C CYS A 353 2.80 1.14 17.37
N GLY A 354 2.14 0.06 16.95
CA GLY A 354 0.78 0.09 16.43
C GLY A 354 0.08 -1.27 16.45
N VAL A 355 -1.23 -1.30 16.70
CA VAL A 355 -2.00 -2.55 16.71
C VAL A 355 -2.33 -3.01 15.29
N ILE A 356 -1.92 -4.25 14.97
CA ILE A 356 -2.19 -4.97 13.73
C ILE A 356 -3.67 -5.37 13.69
N SER A 357 -4.48 -4.49 13.11
CA SER A 357 -5.90 -4.70 12.89
C SER A 357 -6.12 -5.45 11.57
N LEU A 358 -6.87 -6.56 11.59
CA LEU A 358 -7.44 -7.12 10.37
C LEU A 358 -8.36 -6.07 9.73
N ALA A 359 -8.21 -5.85 8.43
CA ALA A 359 -9.22 -5.15 7.65
C ALA A 359 -10.30 -6.17 7.29
N MET A 360 -11.49 -6.02 7.87
CA MET A 360 -12.62 -6.85 7.50
C MET A 360 -13.16 -6.42 6.14
N GLU A 361 -13.45 -7.40 5.29
CA GLU A 361 -14.41 -7.22 4.20
C GLU A 361 -15.78 -6.97 4.85
N GLU A 362 -16.48 -5.88 4.50
CA GLU A 362 -17.83 -5.63 5.02
C GLU A 362 -18.80 -6.69 4.45
N SER A 363 -19.08 -7.70 5.26
CA SER A 363 -20.17 -8.63 4.98
C SER A 363 -21.52 -7.95 5.24
N ASP A 364 -22.20 -7.60 4.15
CA ASP A 364 -23.55 -7.02 4.15
C ASP A 364 -24.49 -7.81 5.07
N THR A 365 -24.84 -7.21 6.20
CA THR A 365 -25.70 -7.81 7.21
C THR A 365 -26.81 -6.86 7.67
N LYS A 366 -27.85 -6.79 6.84
CA LYS A 366 -29.25 -6.52 7.22
C LYS A 366 -29.57 -5.08 7.68
N LEU A 367 -29.59 -4.15 6.72
CA LEU A 367 -30.63 -3.13 6.70
C LEU A 367 -31.84 -3.64 5.90
N ARG A 368 -33.05 -3.50 6.47
CA ARG A 368 -34.30 -4.01 5.86
C ARG A 368 -34.66 -3.21 4.60
N PRO A 369 -35.25 -3.84 3.57
CA PRO A 369 -35.38 -3.22 2.25
C PRO A 369 -36.49 -2.16 2.18
N SER A 370 -36.11 -0.90 1.92
CA SER A 370 -36.97 0.05 1.21
C SER A 370 -36.54 0.12 -0.27
N LYS A 371 -37.05 -0.85 -1.06
CA LYS A 371 -37.01 -0.91 -2.53
C LYS A 371 -35.70 -0.49 -3.24
N ILE A 372 -34.80 -1.46 -3.44
CA ILE A 372 -34.04 -1.71 -4.69
C ILE A 372 -33.52 -3.16 -4.57
N SER A 373 -33.75 -4.01 -5.58
CA SER A 373 -32.88 -5.15 -5.98
C SER A 373 -33.63 -6.07 -6.96
N THR A 374 -33.20 -6.11 -8.23
CA THR A 374 -33.60 -7.18 -9.18
C THR A 374 -32.60 -7.37 -10.34
N THR A 375 -31.28 -7.32 -10.07
CA THR A 375 -30.28 -7.46 -11.16
C THR A 375 -29.02 -8.25 -10.80
N VAL A 376 -28.65 -8.38 -9.53
CA VAL A 376 -27.40 -9.06 -9.12
C VAL A 376 -27.50 -10.59 -9.26
N THR A 377 -28.68 -11.17 -9.10
CA THR A 377 -28.89 -12.63 -9.06
C THR A 377 -28.72 -13.32 -10.42
N GLU A 378 -28.87 -12.63 -11.55
CA GLU A 378 -28.75 -13.26 -12.88
C GLU A 378 -27.31 -13.34 -13.40
N PHE A 379 -26.41 -12.45 -12.98
CA PHE A 379 -25.03 -12.43 -13.50
C PHE A 379 -24.19 -13.61 -13.00
N ILE A 380 -24.40 -14.03 -11.75
CA ILE A 380 -23.70 -15.17 -11.12
C ILE A 380 -23.93 -16.49 -11.88
N ARG A 381 -25.05 -16.61 -12.62
CA ARG A 381 -25.41 -17.85 -13.34
C ARG A 381 -24.66 -18.05 -14.67
N LYS A 382 -23.95 -17.04 -15.18
CA LYS A 382 -23.20 -17.10 -16.46
C LYS A 382 -21.68 -17.24 -16.32
N LEU A 383 -21.16 -17.34 -15.09
CA LEU A 383 -19.74 -17.62 -14.81
C LEU A 383 -19.46 -19.11 -14.54
N PHE A 384 -20.46 -19.99 -14.72
CA PHE A 384 -20.37 -21.44 -14.47
C PHE A 384 -20.90 -22.30 -15.62
N THR A 385 -20.79 -21.81 -16.86
CA THR A 385 -20.95 -22.59 -18.11
C THR A 385 -19.83 -22.25 -19.07
#